data_AF-A0A524J702-F1
#
_entry.id   AF-A0A524J702-F1
#
_cell.length_a   1.000
_cell.length_b   1.000
_cell.length_c   1.000
_cell.angle_alpha   90.00
_cell.angle_beta   90.00
_cell.angle_gamma   90.00
#
_symmetry.space_group_name_H-M   'P 1'
#
loop_
_entity.id
_entity.type
_entity.pdbx_description
1 polymer ?
#
loop_
_entity_poly.entity_id
_entity_poly.type
_entity_poly.pdbx_seq_one_letter_code
_entity_poly.pdbx_strand_id
1 'polypeptide(L)'
;MIFEKLADGVIRHHKKILVAWIIILAFVVPAVLKVNEVLVYQESEMVAGDKESLIAQDIIDEQFPTAVANSTLMIVISGNDVTSPSVRDFCIDLENQVAAEDGLEYLESMTTIYSVFTGAITAAVIEMGPMMYSVESEVNQTVNLFYGVPSLYLNNWIYYTNSTLNISDRDAEAYTITLSALDATLATEDEAVKLATYQYFSSFAIAWNATSENSTLASDPVARADDAITVAAPIFIDETQYPEDQMVMMTSVLYSFDFTTFSNASVIHGFSISMISSLSGIDDLSFLEEVYSIGPEYDYSEAIAFASQIVAEGSISDYPISIPPEYLAGFVSPDNS
;
A
#
# COMPACT_ATOMS: atom_id res chain seq x y z
N MET A 1 90.98 16.65 11.88
CA MET A 1 91.15 16.94 13.32
C MET A 1 89.89 16.73 14.18
N ILE A 2 88.76 17.43 13.98
CA ILE A 2 87.56 17.25 14.86
C ILE A 2 86.92 15.87 14.66
N PHE A 3 86.78 15.41 13.41
CA PHE A 3 86.22 14.10 13.09
C PHE A 3 87.13 12.92 13.49
N GLU A 4 88.46 13.10 13.48
CA GLU A 4 89.40 12.08 13.97
C GLU A 4 89.33 11.92 15.49
N LYS A 5 89.18 13.03 16.24
CA LYS A 5 88.97 12.97 17.70
C LYS A 5 87.63 12.32 18.06
N LEU A 6 86.58 12.55 17.28
CA LEU A 6 85.29 11.88 17.43
C LEU A 6 85.40 10.38 17.12
N ALA A 7 86.10 10.01 16.04
CA ALA A 7 86.30 8.61 15.66
C ALA A 7 87.10 7.83 16.71
N ASP A 8 88.19 8.38 17.25
CA ASP A 8 88.96 7.75 18.33
C ASP A 8 88.15 7.59 19.62
N GLY A 9 87.29 8.56 19.93
CA GLY A 9 86.35 8.48 21.06
C GLY A 9 85.33 7.34 20.88
N VAL A 10 84.83 7.15 19.65
CA VAL A 10 83.91 6.07 19.31
C VAL A 10 84.60 4.70 19.39
N ILE A 11 85.83 4.58 18.89
CA ILE A 11 86.59 3.32 18.90
C ILE A 11 86.93 2.90 20.35
N ARG A 12 87.33 3.85 21.20
CA ARG A 12 87.77 3.58 22.59
C ARG A 12 86.63 3.16 23.52
N HIS A 13 85.39 3.57 23.23
CA HIS A 13 84.20 3.25 24.04
C HIS A 13 83.09 2.55 23.25
N HIS A 14 83.44 1.84 22.17
CA HIS A 14 82.48 1.22 21.25
C HIS A 14 81.40 0.37 21.96
N LYS A 15 81.75 -0.39 23.01
CA LYS A 15 80.77 -1.19 23.76
C LYS A 15 79.73 -0.33 24.49
N LYS A 16 80.11 0.82 25.06
CA LYS A 16 79.19 1.72 25.76
C LYS A 16 78.28 2.47 24.79
N ILE A 17 78.83 2.88 23.65
CA ILE A 17 78.09 3.56 22.58
C ILE A 17 77.07 2.61 21.95
N LEU A 18 77.44 1.35 21.75
CA LEU A 18 76.55 0.33 21.21
C LEU A 18 75.40 0.02 22.17
N VAL A 19 75.66 -0.06 23.49
CA VAL A 19 74.61 -0.20 24.52
C VAL A 19 73.68 1.02 24.54
N ALA A 20 74.23 2.24 24.48
CA ALA A 20 73.41 3.45 24.42
C ALA A 20 72.52 3.48 23.17
N TRP A 21 73.05 3.06 22.02
CA TRP A 21 72.28 2.92 20.78
C TRP A 21 71.18 1.86 20.86
N ILE A 22 71.44 0.70 21.50
CA ILE A 22 70.41 -0.32 21.72
C ILE A 22 69.29 0.21 22.61
N ILE A 23 69.62 0.99 23.65
CA ILE A 23 68.61 1.58 24.55
C ILE A 23 67.77 2.62 23.81
N ILE A 24 68.40 3.50 23.01
CA ILE A 24 67.69 4.48 22.18
C ILE A 24 66.77 3.76 21.19
N LEU A 25 67.27 2.72 20.52
CA LEU A 25 66.51 1.97 19.52
C LEU A 25 65.35 1.19 20.17
N ALA A 26 65.55 0.63 21.36
CA ALA A 26 64.50 -0.02 22.16
C ALA A 26 63.40 0.97 22.61
N PHE A 27 63.73 2.26 22.76
CA PHE A 27 62.74 3.31 23.06
C PHE A 27 62.01 3.81 21.82
N VAL A 28 62.66 3.81 20.65
CA VAL A 28 62.07 4.28 19.38
C VAL A 28 61.18 3.21 18.73
N VAL A 29 61.50 1.92 18.87
CA VAL A 29 60.72 0.82 18.26
C VAL A 29 59.25 0.82 18.71
N PRO A 30 58.90 0.96 20.01
CA PRO A 30 57.49 1.07 20.42
C PRO A 30 56.77 2.28 19.84
N ALA A 31 57.48 3.38 19.59
CA ALA A 31 56.92 4.58 18.98
C ALA A 31 56.63 4.37 17.49
N VAL A 32 57.51 3.70 16.74
CA VAL A 32 57.31 3.37 15.32
C VAL A 32 56.19 2.33 15.14
N LEU A 33 56.06 1.36 16.05
CA LEU A 33 54.95 0.41 16.02
C LEU A 33 53.59 1.09 16.27
N LYS A 34 53.55 2.23 16.95
CA LYS A 34 52.35 3.08 17.11
C LYS A 34 52.08 4.02 15.92
N VAL A 35 53.02 4.20 14.99
CA VAL A 35 52.81 5.06 13.80
C VAL A 35 51.75 4.47 12.86
N ASN A 36 51.63 3.14 12.79
CA ASN A 36 50.57 2.49 12.03
C ASN A 36 49.17 2.61 12.67
N GLU A 37 49.07 2.92 13.98
CA GLU A 37 47.78 3.17 14.66
C GLU A 37 47.33 4.65 14.55
N VAL A 38 48.23 5.57 14.16
CA VAL A 38 47.96 7.02 14.12
C VAL A 38 47.97 7.59 12.70
N LEU A 39 48.32 6.79 11.69
CA LEU A 39 48.09 7.15 10.28
C LEU A 39 46.63 6.86 9.89
N VAL A 40 45.72 7.64 10.47
CA VAL A 40 44.41 7.83 9.86
C VAL A 40 44.66 8.79 8.68
N TYR A 41 44.58 8.30 7.44
CA TYR A 41 44.37 9.18 6.29
C TYR A 41 42.92 9.70 6.38
N GLN A 42 42.69 10.56 7.36
CA GLN A 42 41.53 11.43 7.42
C GLN A 42 41.94 12.68 6.65
N GLU A 43 41.48 12.81 5.41
CA GLU A 43 41.57 14.07 4.67
C GLU A 43 40.90 15.25 5.41
N SER A 44 40.19 15.00 6.51
CA SER A 44 39.52 16.02 7.33
C SER A 44 40.44 16.85 8.22
N GLU A 45 41.67 16.42 8.57
CA GLU A 45 42.52 17.19 9.50
C GLU A 45 43.41 18.26 8.83
N MET A 46 43.47 18.32 7.50
CA MET A 46 44.22 19.37 6.77
C MET A 46 43.32 20.41 6.07
N VAL A 47 42.06 20.52 6.47
CA VAL A 47 41.15 21.54 5.98
C VAL A 47 40.76 22.47 7.12
N ALA A 48 41.57 23.50 7.34
CA ALA A 48 41.16 24.63 8.17
C ALA A 48 40.31 25.61 7.33
N GLY A 49 39.07 25.87 7.77
CA GLY A 49 38.20 26.93 7.25
C GLY A 49 36.79 26.48 6.85
N ASP A 50 35.91 27.45 6.63
CA ASP A 50 34.52 27.34 6.15
C ASP A 50 34.46 26.75 4.72
N LYS A 51 34.85 25.49 4.54
CA LYS A 51 34.72 24.81 3.25
C LYS A 51 33.32 24.22 3.12
N GLU A 52 32.72 24.42 1.94
CA GLU A 52 31.38 23.93 1.60
C GLU A 52 31.18 22.44 1.90
N SER A 53 32.23 21.61 1.76
CA SER A 53 32.19 20.19 2.09
C SER A 53 32.07 19.88 3.58
N LEU A 54 32.65 20.71 4.46
CA LEU A 54 32.50 20.55 5.92
C LEU A 54 31.12 21.02 6.37
N ILE A 55 30.64 22.13 5.80
CA ILE A 55 29.27 22.63 6.04
C ILE A 55 28.24 21.59 5.59
N ALA A 56 28.44 20.97 4.41
CA ALA A 56 27.57 19.90 3.93
C ALA A 56 27.59 18.69 4.86
N GLN A 57 28.77 18.28 5.37
CA GLN A 57 28.86 17.16 6.32
C GLN A 57 28.14 17.48 7.65
N ASP A 58 28.31 18.70 8.18
CA ASP A 58 27.62 19.13 9.41
C ASP A 58 26.09 19.12 9.22
N ILE A 59 25.58 19.60 8.08
CA ILE A 59 24.15 19.54 7.73
C ILE A 59 23.68 18.09 7.63
N ILE A 60 24.48 17.22 7.00
CA ILE A 60 24.14 15.79 6.86
C ILE A 60 24.02 15.13 8.23
N ASP A 61 25.03 15.31 9.08
CA ASP A 61 25.07 14.71 10.41
C ASP A 61 23.96 15.24 11.34
N GLU A 62 23.56 16.51 11.18
CA GLU A 62 22.49 17.14 11.96
C GLU A 62 21.09 16.76 11.48
N GLN A 63 20.85 16.75 10.18
CA GLN A 63 19.50 16.68 9.61
C GLN A 63 19.12 15.28 9.08
N PHE A 64 20.09 14.43 8.72
CA PHE A 64 19.83 13.15 8.08
C PHE A 64 20.51 12.00 8.86
N PRO A 65 19.81 11.38 9.83
CA PRO A 65 20.39 10.38 10.74
C PRO A 65 20.69 9.00 10.10
N THR A 66 20.80 8.93 8.77
CA THR A 66 20.88 7.68 8.00
C THR A 66 22.33 7.31 7.69
N ALA A 67 22.76 6.13 8.12
CA ALA A 67 24.08 5.60 7.74
C ALA A 67 24.07 5.16 6.27
N VAL A 68 24.81 5.86 5.42
CA VAL A 68 25.02 5.47 4.01
C VAL A 68 26.28 4.62 3.85
N ALA A 69 26.30 3.75 2.84
CA ALA A 69 27.47 2.93 2.55
C ALA A 69 28.65 3.80 2.11
N ASN A 70 29.89 3.36 2.39
CA ASN A 70 31.12 4.11 2.12
C ASN A 70 31.37 4.49 0.64
N SER A 71 30.60 3.94 -0.31
CA SER A 71 30.70 4.23 -1.75
C SER A 71 29.51 5.07 -2.27
N THR A 72 28.81 5.79 -1.39
CA THR A 72 27.64 6.60 -1.74
C THR A 72 28.03 8.06 -1.98
N LEU A 73 27.63 8.62 -3.11
CA LEU A 73 27.64 10.08 -3.32
C LEU A 73 26.32 10.63 -2.79
N MET A 74 26.37 11.50 -1.78
CA MET A 74 25.21 12.23 -1.29
C MET A 74 25.17 13.64 -1.89
N ILE A 75 24.03 14.02 -2.46
CA ILE A 75 23.77 15.36 -2.97
C ILE A 75 22.71 15.99 -2.06
N VAL A 76 23.07 17.09 -1.38
CA VAL A 76 22.14 17.86 -0.54
C VAL A 76 21.70 19.09 -1.32
N ILE A 77 20.40 19.26 -1.49
CA ILE A 77 19.79 20.43 -2.11
C ILE A 77 19.31 21.32 -0.97
N SER A 78 19.72 22.60 -0.96
CA SER A 78 19.25 23.58 0.03
C SER A 78 18.47 24.70 -0.63
N GLY A 79 17.46 25.21 0.06
CA GLY A 79 16.58 26.26 -0.44
C GLY A 79 15.63 26.79 0.63
N ASN A 80 14.66 27.62 0.22
CA ASN A 80 13.60 28.06 1.15
C ASN A 80 12.47 27.03 1.28
N ASP A 81 12.33 26.17 0.26
CA ASP A 81 11.35 25.09 0.19
C ASP A 81 11.83 24.02 -0.79
N VAL A 82 12.45 22.96 -0.25
CA VAL A 82 12.97 21.82 -1.02
C VAL A 82 11.87 20.84 -1.46
N THR A 83 10.62 21.06 -1.03
CA THR A 83 9.45 20.27 -1.44
C THR A 83 8.71 20.86 -2.65
N SER A 84 9.20 22.01 -3.15
CA SER A 84 8.58 22.71 -4.27
C SER A 84 8.65 21.93 -5.60
N PRO A 85 7.69 22.14 -6.53
CA PRO A 85 7.70 21.49 -7.85
C PRO A 85 8.98 21.72 -8.65
N SER A 86 9.64 22.87 -8.48
CA SER A 86 10.91 23.14 -9.17
C SER A 86 12.05 22.25 -8.68
N VAL A 87 12.09 21.93 -7.38
CA VAL A 87 13.09 21.01 -6.82
C VAL A 87 12.76 19.57 -7.21
N ARG A 88 11.46 19.22 -7.25
CA ARG A 88 10.99 17.95 -7.81
C ARG A 88 11.47 17.74 -9.25
N ASP A 89 11.17 18.68 -10.13
CA ASP A 89 11.51 18.57 -11.55
C ASP A 89 13.02 18.44 -11.72
N PHE A 90 13.81 19.20 -10.94
CA PHE A 90 15.26 19.06 -10.91
C PHE A 90 15.72 17.65 -10.50
N CYS A 91 15.16 17.08 -9.42
CA CYS A 91 15.50 15.73 -8.97
C CYS A 91 15.15 14.66 -10.01
N ILE A 92 13.97 14.76 -10.63
CA ILE A 92 13.51 13.84 -11.67
C ILE A 92 14.40 13.95 -12.92
N ASP A 93 14.71 15.17 -13.37
CA ASP A 93 15.58 15.40 -14.52
C ASP A 93 17.00 14.88 -14.28
N LEU A 94 17.54 15.08 -13.07
CA LEU A 94 18.84 14.57 -12.68
C LEU A 94 18.85 13.03 -12.69
N GLU A 95 17.83 12.40 -12.13
CA GLU A 95 17.68 10.94 -12.11
C GLU A 95 17.60 10.38 -13.54
N ASN A 96 16.79 10.98 -14.41
CA ASN A 96 16.67 10.60 -15.82
C ASN A 96 17.99 10.78 -16.59
N GLN A 97 18.72 11.87 -16.34
CA GLN A 97 19.99 12.15 -17.00
C GLN A 97 21.07 11.15 -16.58
N VAL A 98 21.07 10.77 -15.30
CA VAL A 98 22.03 9.82 -14.73
C VAL A 98 21.73 8.39 -15.17
N ALA A 99 20.46 8.02 -15.34
CA ALA A 99 20.02 6.70 -15.81
C ALA A 99 20.12 6.49 -17.33
N ALA A 100 20.41 7.53 -18.11
CA ALA A 100 20.54 7.45 -19.56
C ALA A 100 21.72 6.55 -20.02
N GLU A 101 21.68 6.04 -21.25
CA GLU A 101 22.72 5.13 -21.80
C GLU A 101 24.15 5.70 -21.74
N ASP A 102 24.30 7.02 -21.84
CA ASP A 102 25.58 7.75 -21.71
C ASP A 102 25.78 8.35 -20.30
N GLY A 103 25.08 7.83 -19.29
CA GLY A 103 25.10 8.29 -17.91
C GLY A 103 26.39 7.96 -17.15
N LEU A 104 26.31 7.91 -15.82
CA LEU A 104 27.46 7.62 -14.96
C LEU A 104 27.88 6.15 -15.07
N GLU A 105 29.05 5.88 -15.67
CA GLU A 105 29.65 4.54 -15.67
C GLU A 105 29.81 4.02 -14.23
N TYR A 106 29.41 2.76 -13.99
CA TYR A 106 29.45 2.07 -12.69
C TYR A 106 28.48 2.56 -11.62
N LEU A 107 27.52 3.43 -11.94
CA LEU A 107 26.44 3.72 -11.01
C LEU A 107 25.48 2.53 -10.92
N GLU A 108 25.26 2.03 -9.71
CA GLU A 108 24.32 0.93 -9.46
C GLU A 108 22.87 1.41 -9.32
N SER A 109 22.66 2.51 -8.60
CA SER A 109 21.35 3.10 -8.37
C SER A 109 21.46 4.56 -7.96
N MET A 110 20.38 5.31 -8.19
CA MET A 110 20.15 6.63 -7.64
C MET A 110 18.81 6.60 -6.91
N THR A 111 18.77 7.17 -5.71
CA THR A 111 17.55 7.24 -4.91
C THR A 111 17.25 8.68 -4.59
N THR A 112 16.03 9.11 -4.91
CA THR A 112 15.48 10.42 -4.56
C THR A 112 14.22 10.21 -3.73
N ILE A 113 13.75 11.26 -3.04
CA ILE A 113 12.44 11.22 -2.39
C ILE A 113 11.33 10.85 -3.39
N TYR A 114 11.45 11.33 -4.63
CA TYR A 114 10.47 11.11 -5.69
C TYR A 114 10.51 9.68 -6.22
N SER A 115 11.68 9.06 -6.36
CA SER A 115 11.75 7.64 -6.74
C SER A 115 11.24 6.70 -5.64
N VAL A 116 11.36 7.10 -4.37
CA VAL A 116 10.69 6.41 -3.24
C VAL A 116 9.16 6.51 -3.36
N PHE A 117 8.62 7.70 -3.63
CA PHE A 117 7.18 7.87 -3.87
C PHE A 117 6.69 7.09 -5.10
N THR A 118 7.43 7.15 -6.22
CA THR A 118 7.12 6.35 -7.42
C THR A 118 7.07 4.87 -7.07
N GLY A 119 8.03 4.35 -6.31
CA GLY A 119 8.04 2.96 -5.87
C GLY A 119 6.85 2.61 -4.96
N ALA A 120 6.52 3.48 -4.00
CA ALA A 120 5.38 3.28 -3.09
C ALA A 120 4.04 3.28 -3.84
N ILE A 121 3.83 4.24 -4.74
CA ILE A 121 2.62 4.32 -5.58
C ILE A 121 2.53 3.13 -6.52
N THR A 122 3.63 2.74 -7.17
CA THR A 122 3.69 1.56 -8.05
C THR A 122 3.27 0.30 -7.29
N ALA A 123 3.80 0.09 -6.08
CA ALA A 123 3.47 -1.08 -5.27
C ALA A 123 1.99 -1.10 -4.89
N ALA A 124 1.44 0.05 -4.47
CA ALA A 124 0.03 0.17 -4.13
C ALA A 124 -0.87 -0.07 -5.35
N VAL A 125 -0.56 0.52 -6.51
CA VAL A 125 -1.31 0.29 -7.76
C VAL A 125 -1.34 -1.19 -8.09
N ILE A 126 -0.18 -1.88 -8.03
CA ILE A 126 -0.08 -3.31 -8.35
C ILE A 126 -0.95 -4.15 -7.42
N GLU A 127 -0.93 -3.86 -6.13
CA GLU A 127 -1.70 -4.61 -5.14
C GLU A 127 -3.19 -4.30 -5.19
N MET A 128 -3.54 -3.02 -5.31
CA MET A 128 -4.90 -2.56 -5.19
C MET A 128 -5.72 -2.93 -6.40
N GLY A 129 -5.26 -2.66 -7.62
CA GLY A 129 -6.12 -2.85 -8.78
C GLY A 129 -6.74 -4.26 -8.92
N PRO A 130 -6.14 -5.44 -8.65
CA PRO A 130 -6.84 -6.71 -8.86
C PRO A 130 -7.77 -6.95 -7.65
N MET A 131 -7.41 -6.44 -6.47
CA MET A 131 -8.23 -6.40 -5.27
C MET A 131 -9.49 -5.57 -5.52
N MET A 132 -9.42 -4.46 -6.26
CA MET A 132 -10.59 -3.63 -6.55
C MET A 132 -11.66 -4.41 -7.33
N TYR A 133 -11.25 -5.14 -8.36
CA TYR A 133 -12.15 -6.01 -9.12
C TYR A 133 -12.66 -7.20 -8.30
N SER A 134 -11.81 -7.77 -7.43
CA SER A 134 -12.24 -8.83 -6.51
C SER A 134 -13.31 -8.34 -5.55
N VAL A 135 -13.09 -7.18 -4.92
CA VAL A 135 -14.06 -6.55 -4.00
C VAL A 135 -15.34 -6.19 -4.73
N GLU A 136 -15.29 -5.62 -5.93
CA GLU A 136 -16.49 -5.33 -6.71
C GLU A 136 -17.28 -6.61 -7.07
N SER A 137 -16.58 -7.68 -7.43
CA SER A 137 -17.20 -8.99 -7.68
C SER A 137 -17.86 -9.55 -6.41
N GLU A 138 -17.19 -9.50 -5.27
CA GLU A 138 -17.72 -9.97 -3.98
C GLU A 138 -18.94 -9.17 -3.51
N VAL A 139 -18.88 -7.84 -3.66
CA VAL A 139 -20.03 -6.96 -3.41
C VAL A 139 -21.17 -7.35 -4.33
N ASN A 140 -20.93 -7.49 -5.64
CA ASN A 140 -21.98 -7.86 -6.59
C ASN A 140 -22.60 -9.23 -6.27
N GLN A 141 -21.80 -10.23 -5.87
CA GLN A 141 -22.30 -11.53 -5.45
C GLN A 141 -23.18 -11.42 -4.20
N THR A 142 -22.75 -10.65 -3.20
CA THR A 142 -23.48 -10.46 -1.95
C THR A 142 -24.78 -9.69 -2.18
N VAL A 143 -24.76 -8.66 -3.03
CA VAL A 143 -25.94 -7.91 -3.46
C VAL A 143 -26.93 -8.83 -4.19
N ASN A 144 -26.46 -9.70 -5.10
CA ASN A 144 -27.32 -10.66 -5.78
C ASN A 144 -27.87 -11.73 -4.84
N LEU A 145 -27.12 -12.15 -3.83
CA LEU A 145 -27.62 -13.05 -2.80
C LEU A 145 -28.77 -12.39 -2.03
N PHE A 146 -28.57 -11.17 -1.51
CA PHE A 146 -29.54 -10.50 -0.64
C PHE A 146 -30.74 -9.89 -1.36
N TYR A 147 -30.61 -9.50 -2.62
CA TYR A 147 -31.71 -8.86 -3.35
C TYR A 147 -32.09 -9.58 -4.64
N GLY A 148 -31.13 -10.23 -5.32
CA GLY A 148 -31.41 -11.01 -6.53
C GLY A 148 -32.26 -12.26 -6.24
N VAL A 149 -31.92 -13.04 -5.20
CA VAL A 149 -32.68 -14.23 -4.80
C VAL A 149 -34.10 -13.86 -4.33
N PRO A 150 -34.30 -12.87 -3.43
CA PRO A 150 -35.64 -12.40 -3.08
C PRO A 150 -36.40 -11.80 -4.26
N SER A 151 -35.73 -11.09 -5.17
CA SER A 151 -36.36 -10.54 -6.37
C SER A 151 -36.92 -11.64 -7.27
N LEU A 152 -36.18 -12.75 -7.44
CA LEU A 152 -36.66 -13.92 -8.18
C LEU A 152 -37.92 -14.50 -7.53
N TYR A 153 -37.93 -14.66 -6.20
CA TYR A 153 -39.10 -15.14 -5.47
C TYR A 153 -40.29 -14.18 -5.61
N LEU A 154 -40.06 -12.88 -5.40
CA LEU A 154 -41.06 -11.83 -5.52
C LEU A 154 -41.71 -11.82 -6.91
N ASN A 155 -40.90 -11.94 -7.96
CA ASN A 155 -41.37 -12.01 -9.34
C ASN A 155 -42.26 -13.25 -9.55
N ASN A 156 -41.83 -14.42 -9.07
CA ASN A 156 -42.61 -15.65 -9.12
C ASN A 156 -43.94 -15.51 -8.38
N TRP A 157 -43.91 -14.89 -7.20
CA TRP A 157 -45.10 -14.66 -6.39
C TRP A 157 -46.10 -13.73 -7.07
N ILE A 158 -45.64 -12.62 -7.66
CA ILE A 158 -46.52 -11.63 -8.32
C ILE A 158 -47.12 -12.18 -9.61
N TYR A 159 -46.30 -12.82 -10.47
CA TYR A 159 -46.69 -13.08 -11.86
C TYR A 159 -47.07 -14.54 -12.16
N TYR A 160 -46.61 -15.49 -11.33
CA TYR A 160 -46.70 -16.92 -11.65
C TYR A 160 -47.51 -17.72 -10.63
N THR A 161 -48.02 -17.09 -9.56
CA THR A 161 -48.97 -17.73 -8.65
C THR A 161 -50.42 -17.40 -9.01
N ASN A 162 -51.33 -18.29 -8.65
CA ASN A 162 -52.74 -18.02 -8.85
C ASN A 162 -53.27 -17.01 -7.80
N SER A 163 -53.57 -15.79 -8.24
CA SER A 163 -54.11 -14.70 -7.40
C SER A 163 -55.43 -15.03 -6.67
N THR A 164 -56.16 -16.08 -7.07
CA THR A 164 -57.40 -16.51 -6.36
C THR A 164 -57.12 -17.35 -5.12
N LEU A 165 -55.90 -17.86 -4.96
CA LEU A 165 -55.49 -18.64 -3.80
C LEU A 165 -55.32 -17.74 -2.57
N ASN A 166 -55.43 -18.33 -1.38
CA ASN A 166 -55.04 -17.63 -0.17
C ASN A 166 -53.51 -17.40 -0.16
N ILE A 167 -53.04 -16.47 0.69
CA ILE A 167 -51.63 -16.07 0.71
C ILE A 167 -50.70 -17.27 0.96
N SER A 168 -51.03 -18.16 1.90
CA SER A 168 -50.20 -19.32 2.22
C SER A 168 -50.06 -20.30 1.04
N ASP A 169 -51.12 -20.53 0.28
CA ASP A 169 -51.09 -21.38 -0.90
C ASP A 169 -50.28 -20.74 -2.03
N ARG A 170 -50.37 -19.40 -2.19
CA ARG A 170 -49.52 -18.66 -3.14
C ARG A 170 -48.05 -18.71 -2.75
N ASP A 171 -47.75 -18.59 -1.46
CA ASP A 171 -46.38 -18.67 -0.95
C ASP A 171 -45.75 -20.04 -1.25
N ALA A 172 -46.52 -21.13 -1.09
CA ALA A 172 -46.07 -22.49 -1.41
C ALA A 172 -45.84 -22.70 -2.92
N GLU A 173 -46.73 -22.15 -3.77
CA GLU A 173 -46.58 -22.18 -5.23
C GLU A 173 -45.33 -21.39 -5.66
N ALA A 174 -45.16 -20.15 -5.17
CA ALA A 174 -43.99 -19.31 -5.45
C ALA A 174 -42.69 -19.98 -5.01
N TYR A 175 -42.67 -20.66 -3.86
CA TYR A 175 -41.51 -21.38 -3.35
C TYR A 175 -41.08 -22.50 -4.29
N THR A 176 -42.03 -23.30 -4.78
CA THR A 176 -41.74 -24.43 -5.69
C THR A 176 -41.21 -23.94 -7.05
N ILE A 177 -41.80 -22.86 -7.57
CA ILE A 177 -41.35 -22.23 -8.81
C ILE A 177 -39.93 -21.65 -8.64
N THR A 178 -39.68 -20.98 -7.51
CA THR A 178 -38.40 -20.35 -7.24
C THR A 178 -37.28 -21.36 -7.03
N LEU A 179 -37.52 -22.47 -6.32
CA LEU A 179 -36.54 -23.55 -6.22
C LEU A 179 -36.17 -24.10 -7.59
N SER A 180 -37.15 -24.32 -8.46
CA SER A 180 -36.89 -24.83 -9.82
C SER A 180 -36.08 -23.82 -10.65
N ALA A 181 -36.32 -22.52 -10.48
CA ALA A 181 -35.56 -21.46 -11.15
C ALA A 181 -34.12 -21.33 -10.59
N LEU A 182 -33.93 -21.48 -9.28
CA LEU A 182 -32.63 -21.50 -8.64
C LEU A 182 -31.81 -22.72 -9.08
N ASP A 183 -32.40 -23.92 -9.14
CA ASP A 183 -31.74 -25.13 -9.66
C ASP A 183 -31.19 -24.92 -11.09
N ALA A 184 -31.95 -24.24 -11.94
CA ALA A 184 -31.53 -23.93 -13.30
C ALA A 184 -30.43 -22.85 -13.34
N THR A 185 -30.55 -21.81 -12.52
CA THR A 185 -29.61 -20.68 -12.50
C THR A 185 -28.26 -21.08 -11.90
N LEU A 186 -28.28 -21.90 -10.86
CA LEU A 186 -27.08 -22.30 -10.13
C LEU A 186 -26.43 -23.56 -10.71
N ALA A 187 -26.91 -24.09 -11.84
CA ALA A 187 -26.47 -25.38 -12.38
C ALA A 187 -24.95 -25.48 -12.61
N THR A 188 -24.31 -24.36 -12.95
CA THR A 188 -22.87 -24.26 -13.23
C THR A 188 -22.05 -23.68 -12.07
N GLU A 189 -22.69 -23.23 -11.00
CA GLU A 189 -22.02 -22.67 -9.83
C GLU A 189 -21.33 -23.77 -9.02
N ASP A 190 -20.39 -23.38 -8.16
CA ASP A 190 -19.78 -24.30 -7.21
C ASP A 190 -20.75 -24.69 -6.08
N GLU A 191 -20.44 -25.79 -5.40
CA GLU A 191 -21.31 -26.33 -4.33
C GLU A 191 -21.42 -25.40 -3.11
N ALA A 192 -20.41 -24.55 -2.84
CA ALA A 192 -20.47 -23.62 -1.72
C ALA A 192 -21.44 -22.48 -2.02
N VAL A 193 -21.38 -21.90 -3.24
CA VAL A 193 -22.32 -20.88 -3.71
C VAL A 193 -23.76 -21.42 -3.74
N LYS A 194 -23.96 -22.65 -4.23
CA LYS A 194 -25.27 -23.31 -4.17
C LYS A 194 -25.79 -23.41 -2.74
N LEU A 195 -24.99 -23.97 -1.85
CA LEU A 195 -25.37 -24.19 -0.46
C LEU A 195 -25.74 -22.87 0.22
N ALA A 196 -24.90 -21.84 0.08
CA ALA A 196 -25.15 -20.51 0.62
C ALA A 196 -26.46 -19.92 0.08
N THR A 197 -26.69 -20.03 -1.24
CA THR A 197 -27.91 -19.52 -1.89
C THR A 197 -29.17 -20.23 -1.39
N TYR A 198 -29.17 -21.57 -1.29
CA TYR A 198 -30.32 -22.30 -0.78
C TYR A 198 -30.57 -22.06 0.72
N GLN A 199 -29.51 -21.93 1.52
CA GLN A 199 -29.62 -21.59 2.93
C GLN A 199 -30.25 -20.21 3.10
N TYR A 200 -29.73 -19.20 2.41
CA TYR A 200 -30.30 -17.86 2.43
C TYR A 200 -31.75 -17.85 1.93
N PHE A 201 -32.03 -18.51 0.80
CA PHE A 201 -33.38 -18.59 0.25
C PHE A 201 -34.38 -19.25 1.23
N SER A 202 -33.96 -20.31 1.92
CA SER A 202 -34.77 -20.95 2.96
C SER A 202 -35.08 -19.99 4.11
N SER A 203 -34.09 -19.25 4.61
CA SER A 203 -34.28 -18.23 5.65
C SER A 203 -35.21 -17.11 5.19
N PHE A 204 -35.03 -16.63 3.95
CA PHE A 204 -35.92 -15.65 3.33
C PHE A 204 -37.36 -16.17 3.22
N ALA A 205 -37.57 -17.39 2.75
CA ALA A 205 -38.90 -17.97 2.61
C ALA A 205 -39.60 -18.15 3.98
N ILE A 206 -38.87 -18.51 5.04
CA ILE A 206 -39.40 -18.57 6.40
C ILE A 206 -39.85 -17.18 6.87
N ALA A 207 -39.01 -16.16 6.70
CA ALA A 207 -39.34 -14.79 7.06
C ALA A 207 -40.54 -14.26 6.26
N TRP A 208 -40.56 -14.50 4.95
CA TRP A 208 -41.68 -14.17 4.08
C TRP A 208 -42.98 -14.84 4.53
N ASN A 209 -42.96 -16.14 4.84
CA ASN A 209 -44.17 -16.86 5.28
C ASN A 209 -44.70 -16.35 6.62
N ALA A 210 -43.82 -15.87 7.51
CA ALA A 210 -44.22 -15.28 8.80
C ALA A 210 -45.05 -13.99 8.64
N THR A 211 -44.96 -13.32 7.50
CA THR A 211 -45.74 -12.10 7.22
C THR A 211 -47.12 -12.37 6.60
N SER A 212 -47.47 -13.64 6.35
CA SER A 212 -48.73 -14.04 5.65
C SER A 212 -50.01 -13.58 6.36
N GLU A 213 -49.98 -13.45 7.69
CA GLU A 213 -51.11 -12.95 8.50
C GLU A 213 -51.12 -11.42 8.66
N ASN A 214 -50.04 -10.73 8.28
CA ASN A 214 -49.97 -9.27 8.34
C ASN A 214 -50.68 -8.67 7.11
N SER A 215 -51.89 -8.17 7.31
CA SER A 215 -52.73 -7.64 6.23
C SER A 215 -52.13 -6.44 5.49
N THR A 216 -51.23 -5.69 6.12
CA THR A 216 -50.54 -4.56 5.48
C THR A 216 -49.49 -5.08 4.50
N LEU A 217 -48.61 -5.97 4.97
CA LEU A 217 -47.55 -6.57 4.15
C LEU A 217 -48.11 -7.52 3.08
N ALA A 218 -49.15 -8.29 3.39
CA ALA A 218 -49.79 -9.17 2.42
C ALA A 218 -50.41 -8.42 1.22
N SER A 219 -50.72 -7.12 1.39
CA SER A 219 -51.25 -6.26 0.32
C SER A 219 -50.17 -5.54 -0.50
N ASP A 220 -48.92 -5.52 -0.01
CA ASP A 220 -47.77 -4.90 -0.68
C ASP A 220 -46.61 -5.92 -0.76
N PRO A 221 -46.52 -6.68 -1.87
CA PRO A 221 -45.52 -7.74 -2.01
C PRO A 221 -44.08 -7.22 -1.97
N VAL A 222 -43.83 -5.97 -2.36
CA VAL A 222 -42.49 -5.38 -2.33
C VAL A 222 -42.12 -5.08 -0.88
N ALA A 223 -42.99 -4.40 -0.14
CA ALA A 223 -42.76 -4.16 1.29
C ALA A 223 -42.64 -5.46 2.10
N ARG A 224 -43.36 -6.51 1.68
CA ARG A 224 -43.23 -7.86 2.25
C ARG A 224 -41.86 -8.47 1.99
N ALA A 225 -41.29 -8.24 0.81
CA ALA A 225 -39.97 -8.74 0.46
C ALA A 225 -38.88 -8.02 1.26
N ASP A 226 -39.00 -6.69 1.38
CA ASP A 226 -38.10 -5.88 2.20
C ASP A 226 -38.12 -6.34 3.67
N ASP A 227 -39.31 -6.50 4.26
CA ASP A 227 -39.46 -6.99 5.64
C ASP A 227 -38.79 -8.37 5.81
N ALA A 228 -39.03 -9.29 4.88
CA ALA A 228 -38.42 -10.62 4.90
C ALA A 228 -36.88 -10.57 4.80
N ILE A 229 -36.31 -9.68 3.98
CA ILE A 229 -34.85 -9.48 3.89
C ILE A 229 -34.29 -8.98 5.22
N THR A 230 -34.94 -8.00 5.87
CA THR A 230 -34.46 -7.44 7.15
C THR A 230 -34.41 -8.46 8.29
N VAL A 231 -35.17 -9.56 8.17
CA VAL A 231 -35.15 -10.67 9.12
C VAL A 231 -34.17 -11.75 8.67
N ALA A 232 -34.20 -12.15 7.40
CA ALA A 232 -33.44 -13.30 6.92
C ALA A 232 -31.94 -13.03 6.75
N ALA A 233 -31.56 -11.85 6.28
CA ALA A 233 -30.15 -11.53 6.02
C ALA A 233 -29.30 -11.46 7.29
N PRO A 234 -29.73 -10.80 8.40
CA PRO A 234 -28.97 -10.84 9.64
C PRO A 234 -28.79 -12.26 10.21
N ILE A 235 -29.85 -13.08 10.18
CA ILE A 235 -29.78 -14.49 10.61
C ILE A 235 -28.74 -15.24 9.77
N PHE A 236 -28.78 -15.07 8.45
CA PHE A 236 -27.83 -15.71 7.56
C PHE A 236 -26.38 -15.27 7.83
N ILE A 237 -26.14 -13.98 8.02
CA ILE A 237 -24.80 -13.42 8.34
C ILE A 237 -24.26 -14.01 9.65
N ASP A 238 -25.11 -14.14 10.68
CA ASP A 238 -24.71 -14.63 12.00
C ASP A 238 -24.51 -16.15 12.06
N GLU A 239 -25.26 -16.94 11.30
CA GLU A 239 -25.26 -18.41 11.38
C GLU A 239 -24.12 -19.09 10.62
N THR A 240 -23.55 -18.44 9.61
CA THR A 240 -22.57 -19.02 8.67
C THR A 240 -21.12 -19.01 9.15
N GLN A 241 -20.82 -18.44 10.33
CA GLN A 241 -19.46 -18.33 10.88
C GLN A 241 -18.45 -17.67 9.92
N TYR A 242 -18.87 -16.63 9.20
CA TYR A 242 -17.95 -15.86 8.37
C TYR A 242 -16.87 -15.16 9.23
N PRO A 243 -15.67 -14.92 8.67
CA PRO A 243 -14.72 -13.97 9.22
C PRO A 243 -15.36 -12.60 9.50
N GLU A 244 -14.89 -11.90 10.53
CA GLU A 244 -15.49 -10.64 11.00
C GLU A 244 -15.51 -9.55 9.91
N ASP A 245 -14.45 -9.46 9.11
CA ASP A 245 -14.32 -8.59 7.95
C ASP A 245 -15.38 -8.89 6.87
N GLN A 246 -15.64 -10.17 6.60
CA GLN A 246 -16.70 -10.58 5.67
C GLN A 246 -18.09 -10.26 6.22
N MET A 247 -18.34 -10.46 7.52
CA MET A 247 -19.61 -10.09 8.16
C MET A 247 -19.87 -8.58 8.06
N VAL A 248 -18.84 -7.75 8.27
CA VAL A 248 -18.94 -6.30 8.13
C VAL A 248 -19.27 -5.90 6.70
N MET A 249 -18.61 -6.52 5.71
CA MET A 249 -18.92 -6.29 4.29
C MET A 249 -20.39 -6.64 3.98
N MET A 250 -20.83 -7.84 4.34
CA MET A 250 -22.19 -8.30 4.08
C MET A 250 -23.23 -7.40 4.75
N THR A 251 -22.98 -7.01 6.00
CA THR A 251 -23.85 -6.07 6.73
C THR A 251 -23.89 -4.71 6.03
N SER A 252 -22.75 -4.22 5.54
CA SER A 252 -22.68 -2.95 4.82
C SER A 252 -23.46 -2.99 3.50
N VAL A 253 -23.37 -4.11 2.77
CA VAL A 253 -24.18 -4.36 1.56
C VAL A 253 -25.67 -4.37 1.90
N LEU A 254 -26.08 -5.09 2.94
CA LEU A 254 -27.49 -5.18 3.35
C LEU A 254 -28.11 -3.80 3.63
N TYR A 255 -27.35 -2.85 4.17
CA TYR A 255 -27.88 -1.51 4.49
C TYR A 255 -27.66 -0.46 3.40
N SER A 256 -26.93 -0.80 2.33
CA SER A 256 -26.60 0.16 1.26
C SER A 256 -27.42 -0.04 -0.02
N PHE A 257 -28.06 -1.19 -0.17
CA PHE A 257 -28.82 -1.55 -1.37
C PHE A 257 -30.30 -1.78 -1.08
N ASP A 258 -31.11 -1.76 -2.12
CA ASP A 258 -32.54 -2.07 -2.11
C ASP A 258 -32.97 -2.68 -3.45
N PHE A 259 -34.25 -3.04 -3.60
CA PHE A 259 -34.78 -3.60 -4.86
C PHE A 259 -34.66 -2.68 -6.08
N THR A 260 -34.38 -1.39 -5.90
CA THR A 260 -34.18 -0.43 -6.99
C THR A 260 -32.70 -0.28 -7.38
N THR A 261 -31.79 -0.44 -6.43
CA THR A 261 -30.36 -0.17 -6.62
C THR A 261 -29.51 -1.43 -6.77
N PHE A 262 -29.97 -2.60 -6.33
CA PHE A 262 -29.17 -3.83 -6.29
C PHE A 262 -28.60 -4.31 -7.65
N SER A 263 -29.25 -3.95 -8.75
CA SER A 263 -28.82 -4.33 -10.11
C SER A 263 -28.13 -3.18 -10.86
N ASN A 264 -27.93 -2.03 -10.19
CA ASN A 264 -27.30 -0.86 -10.79
C ASN A 264 -25.78 -0.95 -10.64
N ALA A 265 -25.09 -1.29 -11.74
CA ALA A 265 -23.64 -1.43 -11.78
C ALA A 265 -22.89 -0.18 -11.28
N SER A 266 -23.39 1.04 -11.54
CA SER A 266 -22.75 2.27 -11.06
C SER A 266 -22.86 2.44 -9.55
N VAL A 267 -23.97 1.99 -8.94
CA VAL A 267 -24.12 2.04 -7.48
C VAL A 267 -23.25 0.97 -6.81
N ILE A 268 -23.18 -0.23 -7.40
CA ILE A 268 -22.30 -1.31 -6.96
C ILE A 268 -20.84 -0.84 -6.99
N HIS A 269 -20.40 -0.32 -8.13
CA HIS A 269 -19.05 0.21 -8.30
C HIS A 269 -18.72 1.30 -7.29
N GLY A 270 -19.57 2.32 -7.15
CA GLY A 270 -19.32 3.41 -6.19
C GLY A 270 -19.26 2.95 -4.74
N PHE A 271 -20.06 1.95 -4.36
CA PHE A 271 -19.97 1.31 -3.04
C PHE A 271 -18.64 0.58 -2.87
N SER A 272 -18.20 -0.18 -3.87
CA SER A 272 -16.93 -0.91 -3.85
C SER A 272 -15.73 0.03 -3.73
N ILE A 273 -15.69 1.13 -4.50
CA ILE A 273 -14.64 2.16 -4.39
C ILE A 273 -14.61 2.77 -2.98
N SER A 274 -15.79 3.09 -2.42
CA SER A 274 -15.90 3.65 -1.05
C SER A 274 -15.41 2.66 0.01
N MET A 275 -15.71 1.37 -0.16
CA MET A 275 -15.25 0.32 0.73
C MET A 275 -13.72 0.17 0.68
N ILE A 276 -13.13 0.19 -0.52
CA ILE A 276 -11.67 0.12 -0.72
C ILE A 276 -10.97 1.34 -0.14
N SER A 277 -11.53 2.54 -0.32
CA SER A 277 -11.04 3.76 0.30
C SER A 277 -10.95 3.60 1.83
N SER A 278 -12.02 3.11 2.46
CA SER A 278 -12.05 2.88 3.91
C SER A 278 -11.06 1.79 4.38
N LEU A 279 -10.80 0.76 3.58
CA LEU A 279 -9.89 -0.33 3.94
C LEU A 279 -8.41 0.04 3.74
N SER A 280 -8.10 0.77 2.67
CA SER A 280 -6.75 1.20 2.33
C SER A 280 -6.32 2.45 3.09
N GLY A 281 -7.27 3.25 3.60
CA GLY A 281 -7.00 4.56 4.18
C GLY A 281 -6.68 5.64 3.13
N ILE A 282 -6.95 5.36 1.85
CA ILE A 282 -6.76 6.30 0.74
C ILE A 282 -8.08 7.03 0.50
N ASP A 283 -8.12 8.30 0.90
CA ASP A 283 -9.32 9.16 0.77
C ASP A 283 -9.48 9.75 -0.64
N ASP A 284 -8.44 9.70 -1.47
CA ASP A 284 -8.49 10.19 -2.86
C ASP A 284 -9.24 9.20 -3.76
N LEU A 285 -10.55 9.37 -3.85
CA LEU A 285 -11.40 8.55 -4.71
C LEU A 285 -11.08 8.71 -6.19
N SER A 286 -10.53 9.85 -6.62
CA SER A 286 -10.16 10.06 -8.03
C SER A 286 -8.97 9.18 -8.39
N PHE A 287 -7.98 9.12 -7.50
CA PHE A 287 -6.86 8.19 -7.64
C PHE A 287 -7.36 6.72 -7.70
N LEU A 288 -8.28 6.32 -6.83
CA LEU A 288 -8.83 4.95 -6.86
C LEU A 288 -9.54 4.64 -8.18
N GLU A 289 -10.36 5.56 -8.68
CA GLU A 289 -11.02 5.44 -9.99
C GLU A 289 -10.02 5.33 -11.14
N GLU A 290 -8.94 6.11 -11.10
CA GLU A 290 -7.86 6.01 -12.07
C GLU A 290 -7.15 4.66 -12.00
N VAL A 291 -6.82 4.17 -10.80
CA VAL A 291 -6.24 2.82 -10.60
C VAL A 291 -7.17 1.73 -11.15
N TYR A 292 -8.47 1.82 -10.86
CA TYR A 292 -9.45 0.88 -11.40
C TYR A 292 -9.48 0.92 -12.94
N SER A 293 -9.38 2.11 -13.54
CA SER A 293 -9.44 2.29 -14.99
C SER A 293 -8.26 1.66 -15.75
N ILE A 294 -7.15 1.38 -15.07
CA ILE A 294 -6.00 0.64 -15.64
C ILE A 294 -6.42 -0.78 -16.02
N GLY A 295 -7.28 -1.42 -15.22
CA GLY A 295 -7.81 -2.76 -15.48
C GLY A 295 -7.46 -3.80 -14.41
N PRO A 296 -7.99 -5.03 -14.53
CA PRO A 296 -7.76 -6.10 -13.56
C PRO A 296 -6.39 -6.78 -13.70
N GLU A 297 -5.72 -6.57 -14.83
CA GLU A 297 -4.37 -7.03 -15.13
C GLU A 297 -3.57 -5.84 -15.61
N TYR A 298 -2.37 -5.65 -15.08
CA TYR A 298 -1.45 -4.61 -15.53
C TYR A 298 -0.02 -5.12 -15.49
N ASP A 299 0.77 -4.62 -16.44
CA ASP A 299 2.20 -4.83 -16.43
C ASP A 299 2.88 -3.88 -15.44
N TYR A 300 4.00 -4.34 -14.87
CA TYR A 300 4.82 -3.53 -13.97
C TYR A 300 5.24 -2.19 -14.62
N SER A 301 5.44 -2.18 -15.93
CA SER A 301 5.80 -0.98 -16.68
C SER A 301 4.68 0.07 -16.74
N GLU A 302 3.42 -0.34 -16.81
CA GLU A 302 2.25 0.55 -16.82
C GLU A 302 2.03 1.18 -15.45
N ALA A 303 2.15 0.37 -14.39
CA ALA A 303 2.06 0.85 -13.01
C ALA A 303 3.16 1.89 -12.69
N ILE A 304 4.39 1.65 -13.14
CA ILE A 304 5.48 2.63 -13.01
C ILE A 304 5.18 3.91 -13.79
N ALA A 305 4.72 3.80 -15.03
CA ALA A 305 4.42 4.98 -15.85
C ALA A 305 3.33 5.85 -15.21
N PHE A 306 2.26 5.23 -14.70
CA PHE A 306 1.19 5.88 -13.96
C PHE A 306 1.70 6.55 -12.67
N ALA A 307 2.46 5.82 -11.85
CA ALA A 307 3.06 6.37 -10.63
C ALA A 307 4.00 7.55 -10.92
N SER A 308 4.80 7.45 -11.99
CA SER A 308 5.74 8.49 -12.40
C SER A 308 5.00 9.75 -12.85
N GLN A 309 3.84 9.59 -13.50
CA GLN A 309 2.98 10.72 -13.87
C GLN A 309 2.41 11.43 -12.63
N ILE A 310 1.86 10.68 -11.65
CA ILE A 310 1.36 11.25 -10.40
C ILE A 310 2.47 12.05 -9.69
N VAL A 311 3.66 11.48 -9.60
CA VAL A 311 4.81 12.14 -8.99
C VAL A 311 5.20 13.39 -9.77
N ALA A 312 5.27 13.32 -11.10
CA ALA A 312 5.66 14.46 -11.95
C ALA A 312 4.62 15.61 -11.96
N GLU A 313 3.36 15.35 -11.61
CA GLU A 313 2.30 16.37 -11.61
C GLU A 313 2.02 16.92 -10.19
N GLY A 314 2.19 16.12 -9.14
CA GLY A 314 1.85 16.46 -7.76
C GLY A 314 3.00 16.97 -6.89
N SER A 315 2.70 17.23 -5.62
CA SER A 315 3.71 17.57 -4.60
C SER A 315 3.69 16.54 -3.46
N ILE A 316 4.74 16.52 -2.63
CA ILE A 316 4.86 15.57 -1.52
C ILE A 316 3.64 15.61 -0.58
N SER A 317 3.02 16.78 -0.37
CA SER A 317 1.83 16.92 0.48
C SER A 317 0.54 16.46 -0.19
N ASP A 318 0.55 16.34 -1.52
CA ASP A 318 -0.66 16.12 -2.34
C ASP A 318 -0.69 14.70 -2.93
N TYR A 319 0.37 13.90 -2.74
CA TYR A 319 0.39 12.54 -3.24
C TYR A 319 -0.67 11.66 -2.54
N PRO A 320 -1.34 10.77 -3.29
CA PRO A 320 -2.43 9.96 -2.77
C PRO A 320 -1.97 8.92 -1.73
N ILE A 321 -0.66 8.63 -1.70
CA ILE A 321 -0.05 7.68 -0.79
C ILE A 321 1.05 8.39 0.00
N SER A 322 0.92 8.38 1.33
CA SER A 322 1.94 8.90 2.24
C SER A 322 3.00 7.85 2.55
N ILE A 323 4.27 8.25 2.54
CA ILE A 323 5.35 7.42 3.09
C ILE A 323 5.51 7.69 4.60
N PRO A 324 6.04 6.73 5.39
CA PRO A 324 6.19 6.95 6.83
C PRO A 324 7.13 8.12 7.14
N PRO A 325 6.83 8.94 8.17
CA PRO A 325 7.61 10.14 8.48
C PRO A 325 9.09 9.87 8.74
N GLU A 326 9.44 8.69 9.27
CA GLU A 326 10.83 8.33 9.53
C GLU A 326 11.63 8.14 8.23
N TYR A 327 10.98 7.66 7.17
CA TYR A 327 11.60 7.58 5.85
C TYR A 327 11.71 8.96 5.22
N LEU A 328 10.67 9.80 5.32
CA LEU A 328 10.69 11.17 4.81
C LEU A 328 11.81 12.01 5.44
N ALA A 329 12.03 11.88 6.75
CA ALA A 329 13.11 12.56 7.47
C ALA A 329 14.52 12.16 7.01
N GLY A 330 14.67 11.02 6.31
CA GLY A 330 15.92 10.61 5.68
C GLY A 330 16.23 11.36 4.37
N PHE A 331 15.28 12.11 3.82
CA PHE A 331 15.39 12.80 2.53
C PHE A 331 15.05 14.29 2.57
N VAL A 332 14.18 14.71 3.49
CA VAL A 332 13.72 16.09 3.63
C VAL A 332 13.98 16.56 5.06
N SER A 333 14.62 17.72 5.18
CA SER A 333 14.90 18.38 6.46
C SER A 333 13.58 18.74 7.18
N PRO A 334 13.55 18.77 8.53
CA PRO A 334 12.32 19.07 9.28
C PRO A 334 11.69 20.44 9.00
N ASP A 335 12.47 21.39 8.47
CA ASP A 335 12.05 22.74 8.12
C ASP A 335 11.90 22.96 6.60
N ASN A 336 12.02 21.90 5.79
CA ASN A 336 11.96 21.93 4.33
C ASN A 336 12.98 22.88 3.69
N SER A 337 14.12 23.13 4.35
CA SER A 337 15.20 23.98 3.85
C SER A 337 16.44 23.22 3.37
#